data_AF-A0A7C9EAM3-F1
#
_entry.id   AF-A0A7C9EAM3-F1
#
_cell.length_a   1.000
_cell.length_b   1.000
_cell.length_c   1.000
_cell.angle_alpha   90.00
_cell.angle_beta   90.00
_cell.angle_gamma   90.00
#
_symmetry.space_group_name_H-M   'P 1'
#
loop_
_entity.id
_entity.type
_entity.pdbx_description
1 polymer ?
#
loop_
_entity_poly.entity_id
_entity_poly.type
_entity_poly.pdbx_seq_one_letter_code
_entity_poly.pdbx_strand_id
1 'polypeptide(L)'
;DEVMRVERDIMEAIAKAGVSKDCELRKLLEEVSPKNVEKMNRLLSAKDEEIAQLRDEIKILSAHWKLKTKELETQLEKLRKADQELKKRVLKLEFCLQEARSQTRKLQRMGERRDKAIKELRDQIATKRTTENGEKQNFWESSSFKVLVSMSMLVLVVFSRR
;
A
#
# COMPACT_ATOMS: atom_id res chain seq x y z
N ASP A 1 -58.36 40.62 -32.62
CA ASP A 1 -59.41 41.67 -32.62
C ASP A 1 -60.83 41.16 -32.80
N GLU A 2 -61.15 40.39 -33.85
CA GLU A 2 -62.54 39.97 -34.06
C GLU A 2 -63.07 39.05 -32.95
N VAL A 3 -62.26 38.13 -32.44
CA VAL A 3 -62.64 37.23 -31.34
C VAL A 3 -62.97 38.01 -30.05
N MET A 4 -62.15 39.01 -29.72
CA MET A 4 -62.39 39.90 -28.57
C MET A 4 -63.62 40.79 -28.75
N ARG A 5 -63.95 41.16 -30.01
CA ARG A 5 -65.19 41.90 -30.33
C ARG A 5 -66.40 41.00 -30.11
N VAL A 6 -66.38 39.78 -30.66
CA VAL A 6 -67.45 38.78 -30.50
C VAL A 6 -67.64 38.37 -29.03
N GLU A 7 -66.55 38.21 -28.25
CA GLU A 7 -66.63 37.94 -26.81
C GLU A 7 -67.37 39.05 -26.05
N ARG A 8 -67.06 40.32 -26.35
CA ARG A 8 -67.75 41.48 -25.74
C ARG A 8 -69.23 41.53 -26.13
N ASP A 9 -69.55 41.29 -27.40
CA ASP A 9 -70.93 41.29 -27.91
C ASP A 9 -71.76 40.19 -27.22
N ILE A 10 -71.18 38.99 -27.04
CA ILE A 10 -71.81 37.88 -26.31
C ILE A 10 -72.00 38.25 -24.83
N MET A 11 -70.99 38.84 -24.20
CA MET A 11 -71.07 39.24 -22.79
C MET A 11 -72.15 40.30 -22.54
N GLU A 12 -72.30 41.26 -23.46
CA GLU A 12 -73.36 42.27 -23.44
C GLU A 12 -74.76 41.66 -23.65
N ALA A 13 -74.89 40.71 -24.58
CA ALA A 13 -76.14 39.98 -24.80
C ALA A 13 -76.56 39.17 -23.56
N ILE A 14 -75.62 38.49 -22.91
CA ILE A 14 -75.87 37.76 -21.65
C ILE A 14 -76.32 38.72 -20.54
N ALA A 15 -75.71 39.92 -20.45
CA ALA A 15 -76.10 40.92 -19.46
C ALA A 15 -77.51 41.48 -19.71
N LYS A 16 -77.88 41.75 -20.97
CA LYS A 16 -79.23 42.22 -21.36
C LYS A 16 -80.30 41.16 -21.14
N ALA A 17 -79.97 39.89 -21.30
CA ALA A 17 -80.89 38.78 -21.05
C ALA A 17 -81.19 38.51 -19.56
N GLY A 18 -80.62 39.30 -18.63
CA GLY A 18 -80.88 39.17 -17.20
C GLY A 18 -80.34 37.87 -16.58
N VAL A 19 -79.39 37.21 -17.26
CA VAL A 19 -78.87 35.90 -16.86
C VAL A 19 -78.04 36.04 -15.58
N SER A 20 -78.26 35.12 -14.64
CA SER A 20 -77.54 35.01 -13.35
C SER A 20 -76.02 35.12 -13.53
N LYS A 21 -75.34 35.75 -12.56
CA LYS A 21 -73.88 35.84 -12.53
C LYS A 21 -73.19 34.47 -12.51
N ASP A 22 -73.86 33.44 -12.01
CA ASP A 22 -73.33 32.07 -11.92
C ASP A 22 -73.64 31.19 -13.13
N CYS A 23 -74.10 31.76 -14.25
CA CYS A 23 -74.44 30.96 -15.41
C CYS A 23 -73.21 30.26 -15.99
N GLU A 24 -73.38 28.98 -16.34
CA GLU A 24 -72.32 28.14 -16.91
C GLU A 24 -71.74 28.77 -18.17
N LEU A 25 -72.57 29.42 -18.99
CA LEU A 25 -72.14 30.08 -20.22
C LEU A 25 -71.12 31.21 -19.97
N ARG A 26 -71.26 31.96 -18.87
CA ARG A 26 -70.32 33.02 -18.50
C ARG A 26 -69.01 32.45 -17.96
N LYS A 27 -69.08 31.36 -17.19
CA LYS A 27 -67.88 30.63 -16.71
C LYS A 27 -67.09 30.06 -17.89
N LEU A 28 -67.77 29.43 -18.85
CA LEU A 28 -67.17 28.90 -20.07
C LEU A 28 -66.52 30.01 -20.90
N LEU A 29 -67.19 31.17 -21.03
CA LEU A 29 -66.65 32.32 -21.73
C LEU A 29 -65.39 32.89 -21.06
N GLU A 30 -65.33 32.92 -19.73
CA GLU A 30 -64.13 33.32 -18.98
C GLU A 30 -62.98 32.30 -19.15
N GLU A 31 -63.28 31.00 -19.10
CA GLU A 31 -62.29 29.94 -19.28
C GLU A 31 -61.66 29.95 -20.67
N VAL A 32 -62.47 30.13 -21.71
CA VAL A 32 -62.02 30.19 -23.11
C VAL A 32 -61.68 31.61 -23.58
N SER A 33 -61.71 32.59 -22.67
CA SER A 33 -61.41 33.99 -22.99
C SER A 33 -60.03 34.08 -23.64
N PRO A 34 -59.86 34.84 -24.74
CA PRO A 34 -58.57 34.96 -25.42
C PRO A 34 -57.46 35.42 -24.48
N LYS A 35 -57.78 36.25 -23.47
CA LYS A 35 -56.84 36.67 -22.43
C LYS A 35 -56.36 35.51 -21.55
N ASN A 36 -57.25 34.58 -21.20
CA ASN A 36 -56.90 33.41 -20.41
C ASN A 36 -56.03 32.44 -21.22
N VAL A 37 -56.39 32.23 -22.49
CA VAL A 37 -55.60 31.42 -23.44
C VAL A 37 -54.20 32.02 -23.65
N GLU A 38 -54.09 33.33 -23.83
CA GLU A 38 -52.79 34.02 -23.92
C GLU A 38 -51.95 33.85 -22.65
N LYS A 39 -52.56 33.97 -21.46
CA LYS A 39 -51.88 33.77 -20.18
C LYS A 39 -51.36 32.34 -20.06
N MET A 40 -52.18 31.36 -20.45
CA MET A 40 -51.81 29.94 -20.44
C MET A 40 -50.66 29.66 -21.40
N ASN A 41 -50.70 30.21 -22.62
CA ASN A 41 -49.61 30.09 -23.59
C ASN A 41 -48.30 30.69 -23.07
N ARG A 42 -48.34 31.86 -22.42
CA ARG A 42 -47.12 32.46 -21.82
C ARG A 42 -46.53 31.55 -20.73
N LEU A 43 -47.37 30.97 -19.88
CA LEU A 43 -46.91 30.02 -18.86
C LEU A 43 -46.32 28.77 -19.49
N LEU A 44 -46.95 28.26 -20.55
CA LEU A 44 -46.48 27.08 -21.27
C LEU A 44 -45.12 27.33 -21.92
N SER A 45 -44.94 28.47 -22.61
CA SER A 45 -43.65 28.85 -23.19
C SER A 45 -42.55 29.02 -22.13
N ALA A 46 -42.87 29.63 -20.98
CA ALA A 46 -41.91 29.74 -19.88
C ALA A 46 -41.50 28.35 -19.34
N LYS A 47 -42.45 27.41 -19.25
CA LYS A 47 -42.17 26.03 -18.83
C LYS A 47 -41.35 25.26 -19.87
N ASP A 48 -41.63 25.44 -21.16
CA ASP A 48 -40.84 24.84 -22.24
C ASP A 48 -39.38 25.31 -22.19
N GLU A 49 -39.15 26.58 -21.87
CA GLU A 49 -37.80 27.14 -21.71
C GLU A 49 -37.09 26.59 -20.47
N GLU A 50 -37.77 26.50 -19.32
CA GLU A 50 -37.24 25.82 -18.13
C GLU A 50 -36.87 24.35 -18.44
N ILE A 51 -37.74 23.63 -19.16
CA ILE A 51 -37.48 22.24 -19.56
C ILE A 51 -36.24 22.16 -20.47
N ALA A 52 -36.09 23.09 -21.41
CA ALA A 52 -34.92 23.13 -22.29
C ALA A 52 -33.63 23.34 -21.48
N GLN A 53 -33.63 24.29 -20.54
CA GLN A 53 -32.50 24.56 -19.66
C GLN A 53 -32.12 23.33 -18.83
N LEU A 54 -33.09 22.70 -18.16
CA LEU A 54 -32.86 21.49 -17.36
C LEU A 54 -32.31 20.34 -18.21
N ARG A 55 -32.79 20.17 -19.45
CA ARG A 55 -32.25 19.14 -20.35
C ARG A 55 -30.79 19.40 -20.70
N ASP A 56 -30.40 20.66 -20.89
CA ASP A 56 -29.01 21.00 -21.19
C ASP A 56 -28.10 20.87 -19.96
N GLU A 57 -28.58 21.25 -18.77
CA GLU A 57 -27.87 21.00 -17.52
C GLU A 57 -27.64 19.50 -17.27
N ILE A 58 -28.66 18.67 -17.50
CA ILE A 58 -28.55 17.21 -17.40
C ILE A 58 -27.50 16.67 -18.39
N LYS A 59 -27.47 17.16 -19.63
CA LYS A 59 -26.44 16.77 -20.61
C LYS A 59 -25.03 17.13 -20.13
N ILE A 60 -24.84 18.36 -19.63
CA ILE A 60 -23.55 18.82 -19.12
C ILE A 60 -23.11 17.98 -17.93
N LEU A 61 -23.98 17.78 -16.95
CA LEU A 61 -23.70 16.94 -15.78
C LEU A 61 -23.39 15.51 -16.18
N SER A 62 -24.14 14.93 -17.11
CA SER A 62 -23.88 13.58 -17.62
C SER A 62 -22.52 13.47 -18.30
N ALA A 63 -22.12 14.47 -19.08
CA ALA A 63 -20.79 14.50 -19.71
C ALA A 63 -19.68 14.62 -18.66
N HIS A 64 -19.85 15.50 -17.67
CA HIS A 64 -18.93 15.67 -16.56
C HIS A 64 -18.78 14.38 -15.76
N TRP A 65 -19.90 13.73 -15.40
CA TRP A 65 -19.89 12.44 -14.71
C TRP A 65 -19.16 11.36 -15.49
N LYS A 66 -19.40 11.26 -16.80
CA LYS A 66 -18.70 10.30 -17.66
C LYS A 66 -17.19 10.53 -17.70
N LEU A 67 -16.74 11.79 -17.75
CA LEU A 67 -15.32 12.14 -17.68
C LEU A 67 -14.73 11.79 -16.30
N LYS A 68 -15.44 12.13 -15.23
CA LYS A 68 -15.00 11.83 -13.86
C LYS A 68 -14.88 10.33 -13.61
N THR A 69 -15.82 9.53 -14.11
CA THR A 69 -15.76 8.07 -14.04
C THR A 69 -14.51 7.52 -14.74
N LYS A 70 -14.23 7.97 -15.97
CA LYS A 70 -13.02 7.55 -16.70
C LYS A 70 -11.74 7.92 -15.94
N GLU A 71 -11.66 9.12 -15.40
CA GLU A 71 -10.49 9.55 -14.61
C GLU A 71 -10.27 8.61 -13.42
N LEU A 72 -11.32 8.31 -12.65
CA LEU A 72 -11.24 7.40 -11.51
C LEU A 72 -10.85 5.98 -11.93
N GLU A 73 -11.38 5.47 -13.04
CA GLU A 73 -10.98 4.17 -13.61
C GLU A 73 -9.49 4.13 -13.97
N THR A 74 -8.95 5.20 -14.58
CA THR A 74 -7.52 5.24 -14.89
C THR A 74 -6.64 5.31 -13.64
N GLN A 75 -7.07 6.02 -12.60
CA GLN A 75 -6.37 6.05 -11.31
C GLN A 75 -6.36 4.67 -10.65
N LEU A 76 -7.51 3.97 -10.68
CA LEU A 76 -7.64 2.64 -10.14
C LEU A 76 -6.71 1.64 -10.85
N GLU A 77 -6.62 1.73 -12.18
CA GLU A 77 -5.72 0.89 -12.97
C GLU A 77 -4.23 1.17 -12.68
N LYS A 78 -3.84 2.43 -12.48
CA LYS A 78 -2.48 2.79 -12.05
C LYS A 78 -2.15 2.19 -10.68
N LEU A 79 -3.07 2.30 -9.73
CA LEU A 79 -2.90 1.72 -8.39
C LEU A 79 -2.77 0.19 -8.43
N ARG A 80 -3.58 -0.49 -9.26
CA ARG A 80 -3.47 -1.94 -9.46
C ARG A 80 -2.10 -2.36 -9.99
N LYS A 81 -1.55 -1.64 -10.96
CA LYS A 81 -0.20 -1.91 -11.49
C LYS A 81 0.88 -1.70 -10.44
N ALA A 82 0.80 -0.59 -9.69
CA ALA A 82 1.74 -0.31 -8.61
C ALA A 82 1.69 -1.39 -7.51
N ASP A 83 0.50 -1.86 -7.12
CA ASP A 83 0.33 -2.94 -6.16
C ASP A 83 0.96 -4.26 -6.66
N GLN A 84 0.77 -4.60 -7.93
CA GLN A 84 1.40 -5.78 -8.53
C GLN A 84 2.93 -5.68 -8.55
N GLU A 85 3.48 -4.51 -8.88
CA GLU A 85 4.93 -4.29 -8.81
C GLU A 85 5.47 -4.38 -7.39
N LEU A 86 4.75 -3.82 -6.43
CA LEU A 86 5.10 -3.91 -5.02
C LEU A 86 5.08 -5.36 -4.54
N LYS A 87 4.04 -6.12 -4.86
CA LYS A 87 3.95 -7.57 -4.56
C LYS A 87 5.13 -8.35 -5.12
N LYS A 88 5.53 -8.08 -6.37
CA LYS A 88 6.72 -8.70 -6.97
C LYS A 88 8.00 -8.36 -6.19
N ARG A 89 8.16 -7.11 -5.74
CA ARG A 89 9.32 -6.69 -4.94
C ARG A 89 9.31 -7.35 -3.55
N VAL A 90 8.16 -7.42 -2.90
CA VAL A 90 7.99 -8.09 -1.61
C VAL A 90 8.40 -9.56 -1.71
N LEU A 91 7.91 -10.30 -2.71
CA LEU A 91 8.29 -11.70 -2.93
C LEU A 91 9.81 -11.87 -3.13
N LYS A 92 10.44 -10.97 -3.91
CA LYS A 92 11.90 -11.00 -4.07
C LYS A 92 12.63 -10.76 -2.75
N LEU A 93 12.18 -9.80 -1.95
CA LEU A 93 12.78 -9.50 -0.66
C LEU A 93 12.60 -10.64 0.34
N GLU A 94 11.42 -11.29 0.36
CA GLU A 94 11.17 -12.48 1.18
C GLU A 94 12.11 -13.63 0.81
N PHE A 95 12.32 -13.86 -0.48
CA PHE A 95 13.27 -14.85 -0.96
C PHE A 95 14.70 -14.53 -0.52
N CYS A 96 15.18 -13.30 -0.77
CA CYS A 96 16.52 -12.86 -0.35
C CYS A 96 16.70 -12.97 1.17
N LEU A 97 15.68 -12.64 1.96
CA LEU A 97 15.71 -12.74 3.41
C LEU A 97 15.81 -14.21 3.86
N GLN A 98 15.04 -15.11 3.24
CA GLN A 98 15.10 -16.53 3.51
C GLN A 98 16.49 -17.09 3.18
N GLU A 99 17.06 -16.69 2.05
CA GLU A 99 18.40 -17.09 1.65
C GLU A 99 19.46 -16.60 2.65
N ALA A 100 19.44 -15.31 3.00
CA ALA A 100 20.35 -14.73 3.99
C ALA A 100 20.26 -15.46 5.34
N ARG A 101 19.05 -15.73 5.83
CA ARG A 101 18.83 -16.54 7.05
C ARG A 101 19.45 -17.93 6.93
N SER A 102 19.32 -18.58 5.78
CA SER A 102 19.91 -19.90 5.55
C SER A 102 21.45 -19.85 5.57
N GLN A 103 22.05 -18.81 4.99
CA GLN A 103 23.49 -18.58 4.98
C GLN A 103 24.00 -18.28 6.39
N THR A 104 23.31 -17.43 7.17
CA THR A 104 23.65 -17.17 8.58
C THR A 104 23.66 -18.44 9.40
N ARG A 105 22.67 -19.34 9.25
CA ARG A 105 22.65 -20.64 9.94
C ARG A 105 23.81 -21.55 9.54
N LYS A 106 24.29 -21.49 8.29
CA LYS A 106 25.48 -22.24 7.85
C LYS A 106 26.73 -21.67 8.48
N LEU A 107 26.89 -20.35 8.46
CA LEU A 107 28.02 -19.64 9.07
C LEU A 107 28.09 -19.89 10.58
N GLN A 108 26.96 -19.85 11.28
CA GLN A 108 26.88 -20.17 12.70
C GLN A 108 27.42 -21.59 12.99
N ARG A 109 26.95 -22.59 12.24
CA ARG A 109 27.44 -23.98 12.37
C ARG A 109 28.94 -24.10 12.08
N MET A 110 29.46 -23.36 11.11
CA MET A 110 30.91 -23.32 10.84
C MET A 110 31.70 -22.59 11.93
N GLY A 111 31.12 -21.56 12.55
CA GLY A 111 31.66 -20.88 13.73
C GLY A 111 31.79 -21.85 14.89
N GLU A 112 30.70 -22.52 15.26
CA GLU A 112 30.69 -23.50 16.37
C GLU A 112 31.72 -24.63 16.16
N ARG A 113 31.90 -25.11 14.93
CA ARG A 113 32.95 -26.11 14.61
C ARG A 113 34.36 -25.56 14.81
N ARG A 114 34.61 -24.33 14.35
CA ARG A 114 35.91 -23.66 14.54
C ARG A 114 36.18 -23.41 16.02
N ASP A 115 35.18 -22.98 16.78
CA ASP A 115 35.31 -22.73 18.22
C ASP A 115 35.62 -24.03 18.99
N LYS A 116 34.99 -25.15 18.61
CA LYS A 116 35.33 -26.48 19.16
C LYS A 116 36.77 -26.87 18.87
N ALA A 117 37.22 -26.74 17.61
CA ALA A 117 38.61 -27.06 17.24
C ALA A 117 39.62 -26.16 17.97
N ILE A 118 39.33 -24.86 18.12
CA ILE A 118 40.17 -23.94 18.90
C ILE A 118 40.22 -24.37 20.37
N LYS A 119 39.09 -24.77 20.95
CA LYS A 119 39.04 -25.27 22.34
C LYS A 119 39.88 -26.54 22.51
N GLU A 120 39.74 -27.51 21.63
CA GLU A 120 40.55 -28.75 21.66
C GLU A 120 42.05 -28.46 21.54
N LEU A 121 42.46 -27.55 20.64
CA LEU A 121 43.86 -27.15 20.53
C LEU A 121 44.37 -26.45 21.80
N ARG A 122 43.54 -25.60 22.44
CA ARG A 122 43.89 -24.98 23.73
C ARG A 122 44.06 -26.04 24.83
N ASP A 123 43.17 -27.02 24.89
CA ASP A 123 43.23 -28.11 25.86
C ASP A 123 44.46 -29.01 25.63
N GLN A 124 44.83 -29.27 24.37
CA GLN A 124 46.08 -29.97 24.02
C GLN A 124 47.34 -29.19 24.44
N ILE A 125 47.34 -27.86 24.29
CA ILE A 125 48.46 -27.03 24.77
C ILE A 125 48.51 -27.04 26.30
N ALA A 126 47.36 -26.94 26.98
CA ALA A 126 47.30 -26.97 28.43
C ALA A 126 47.80 -28.31 28.99
N THR A 127 47.38 -29.43 28.39
CA THR A 127 47.84 -30.78 28.76
C THR A 127 49.33 -30.96 28.51
N LYS A 128 49.86 -30.58 27.33
CA LYS A 128 51.31 -30.62 27.06
C LYS A 128 52.10 -29.80 28.08
N ARG A 129 51.65 -28.58 28.41
CA ARG A 129 52.31 -27.76 29.44
C ARG A 129 52.29 -28.42 30.81
N THR A 130 51.19 -29.05 31.22
CA THR A 130 51.14 -29.77 32.50
C THR A 130 51.99 -31.04 32.49
N THR A 131 52.06 -31.77 31.37
CA THR A 131 52.95 -32.93 31.23
C THR A 131 54.41 -32.50 31.27
N GLU A 132 54.79 -31.44 30.57
CA GLU A 132 56.14 -30.84 30.65
C GLU A 132 56.47 -30.33 32.07
N ASN A 133 55.47 -29.85 32.81
CA ASN A 133 55.69 -29.37 34.19
C ASN A 133 55.67 -30.51 35.23
N GLY A 134 55.04 -31.65 34.94
CA GLY A 134 55.10 -32.89 35.73
C GLY A 134 56.32 -33.76 35.42
N GLU A 135 56.81 -33.74 34.18
CA GLU A 135 58.07 -34.34 33.73
C GLU A 135 59.30 -33.47 34.04
N LYS A 136 59.11 -32.27 34.60
CA LYS A 136 60.15 -31.58 35.39
C LYS A 136 60.41 -32.32 36.71
N GLN A 137 60.57 -33.63 36.66
CA GLN A 137 61.52 -34.28 37.54
C GLN A 137 62.87 -33.66 37.18
N ASN A 138 63.55 -33.07 38.17
CA ASN A 138 64.79 -32.31 38.00
C ASN A 138 65.66 -32.95 36.90
N PHE A 139 65.88 -32.27 35.77
CA PHE A 139 66.73 -32.77 34.68
C PHE A 139 68.10 -33.26 35.20
N TRP A 140 68.58 -32.58 36.25
CA TRP A 140 69.75 -32.88 37.06
C TRP A 140 69.74 -34.26 37.77
N GLU A 141 68.57 -34.83 38.02
CA GLU A 141 68.39 -36.14 38.65
C GLU A 141 68.27 -37.29 37.65
N SER A 142 68.14 -37.01 36.34
CA SER A 142 68.04 -38.07 35.33
C SER A 142 69.28 -38.96 35.34
N SER A 143 69.06 -40.28 35.32
CA SER A 143 70.15 -41.28 35.30
C SER A 143 71.15 -41.03 34.18
N SER A 144 70.69 -40.54 33.03
CA SER A 144 71.54 -40.20 31.88
C SER A 144 72.49 -39.04 32.17
N PHE A 145 72.03 -38.00 32.88
CA PHE A 145 72.87 -36.87 33.28
C PHE A 145 73.91 -37.29 34.33
N LYS A 146 73.51 -38.10 35.33
CA LYS A 146 74.44 -38.65 36.33
C LYS A 146 75.55 -39.50 35.70
N VAL A 147 75.23 -40.30 34.69
CA VAL A 147 76.22 -41.10 33.93
C VAL A 147 77.21 -40.20 33.18
N LEU A 148 76.73 -39.12 32.55
CA LEU A 148 77.58 -38.20 31.81
C LEU A 148 78.55 -37.44 32.73
N VAL A 149 78.08 -36.98 33.89
CA VAL A 149 78.93 -36.33 34.91
C VAL A 149 79.95 -37.32 35.47
N SER A 150 79.53 -38.57 35.77
CA SER A 150 80.43 -39.63 36.24
C SER A 150 81.54 -39.94 35.23
N MET A 151 81.21 -40.05 33.93
CA MET A 151 82.23 -40.26 32.90
C MET A 151 83.14 -39.06 32.71
N SER A 152 82.60 -37.84 32.75
CA SER A 152 83.42 -36.63 32.66
C SER A 152 84.42 -36.54 33.83
N MET A 153 84.01 -36.95 35.04
CA MET A 153 84.90 -37.00 36.19
C MET A 153 85.97 -38.09 36.07
N LEU A 154 85.63 -39.27 35.53
CA LEU A 154 86.63 -40.31 35.23
C LEU A 154 87.67 -39.84 34.22
N VAL A 155 87.23 -39.13 33.17
CA VAL A 155 88.15 -38.53 32.18
C VAL A 155 89.07 -37.52 32.86
N LEU A 156 88.54 -36.62 33.70
CA LEU A 156 89.36 -35.65 34.45
C LEU A 156 90.37 -36.36 35.36
N VAL A 157 89.97 -37.41 36.08
CA VAL A 157 90.87 -38.19 36.96
C VAL A 157 91.99 -38.87 36.16
N VAL A 158 91.69 -39.37 34.96
CA VAL A 158 92.69 -39.97 34.07
C VAL A 158 93.65 -38.91 33.51
N PHE A 159 93.16 -37.70 33.21
CA PHE A 159 93.99 -36.61 32.70
C PHE A 159 94.81 -35.88 33.77
N SER A 160 94.37 -35.86 35.04
CA SER A 160 95.13 -35.26 36.15
C SER A 160 96.26 -36.15 36.68
N ARG A 161 96.42 -37.37 36.14
CA ARG A 161 97.49 -38.32 36.52
C ARG A 161 98.66 -38.35 35.54
N ARG A 162 98.79 -37.33 34.68
CA ARG A 162 99.97 -37.08 33.83
C ARG A 162 100.85 -35.98 34.41
#